data_AF-A0A0A2M8X5-F1
#
_entry.id   AF-A0A0A2M8X5-F1
#
_cell.length_a   1.000
_cell.length_b   1.000
_cell.length_c   1.000
_cell.angle_alpha   90.00
_cell.angle_beta   90.00
_cell.angle_gamma   90.00
#
_symmetry.space_group_name_H-M   'P 1'
#
loop_
_entity.id
_entity.type
_entity.pdbx_description
1 polymer ?
#
loop_
_entity_poly.entity_id
_entity_poly.type
_entity_poly.pdbx_seq_one_letter_code
_entity_poly.pdbx_strand_id
1 'polypeptide(L)'
;MSNILLYILVMLFSKGQTNTDLVTVKTYKFEHASNESKNPADYIELVFEKDSIVKGRYYGNENNIHYVTDLKFDKYNQKDTLSFTLINYKYSYDESTPFHKVNYNNTEKLRYEIDNGVNFSGIISEKKLSLYRVFWYYDSRFDRMTFNIIKAE
;
A
#
# COMPACT_ATOMS: atom_id res chain seq x y z
N MET A 1 7.19 -51.12 -34.74
CA MET A 1 7.82 -50.39 -33.61
C MET A 1 8.02 -48.94 -34.00
N SER A 2 7.03 -48.07 -33.82
CA SER A 2 7.17 -46.62 -33.95
C SER A 2 5.88 -45.97 -33.49
N ASN A 3 5.81 -45.56 -32.22
CA ASN A 3 4.74 -44.69 -31.69
C ASN A 3 4.98 -44.27 -30.23
N ILE A 4 5.96 -44.87 -29.54
CA ILE A 4 6.25 -44.53 -28.14
C ILE A 4 7.16 -43.29 -28.02
N LEU A 5 7.95 -42.96 -29.06
CA LEU A 5 8.89 -41.83 -29.00
C LEU A 5 8.22 -40.45 -29.08
N LEU A 6 7.01 -40.34 -29.65
CA LEU A 6 6.35 -39.04 -29.83
C LEU A 6 5.75 -38.50 -28.52
N TYR A 7 5.33 -39.39 -27.61
CA TYR A 7 4.74 -38.99 -26.33
C TYR A 7 5.78 -38.45 -25.32
N ILE A 8 7.03 -38.91 -25.40
CA ILE A 8 8.09 -38.45 -24.49
C ILE A 8 8.57 -37.05 -24.88
N LEU A 9 8.58 -36.70 -26.17
CA LEU A 9 8.95 -35.35 -26.62
C LEU A 9 7.93 -34.28 -26.21
N VAL A 10 6.63 -34.62 -26.16
CA VAL A 10 5.58 -33.66 -25.76
C VAL A 10 5.56 -33.42 -24.23
N MET A 11 6.00 -34.38 -23.41
CA MET A 11 6.11 -34.19 -21.96
C MET A 11 7.31 -33.35 -21.51
N LEU A 12 8.30 -33.13 -22.39
CA LEU A 12 9.46 -32.29 -22.08
C LEU A 12 9.21 -30.78 -22.33
N PHE A 13 8.16 -30.41 -23.07
CA PHE A 13 7.80 -29.01 -23.31
C PHE A 13 6.84 -28.40 -22.28
N SER A 14 6.30 -29.18 -21.35
CA SER A 14 5.40 -28.68 -20.29
C SER A 14 6.09 -28.41 -18.95
N LYS A 15 7.41 -28.62 -18.85
CA LYS A 15 8.20 -28.34 -17.63
C LYS A 15 8.96 -27.01 -17.64
N GLY A 16 8.61 -26.10 -18.55
CA GLY A 16 9.31 -24.82 -18.74
C GLY A 16 8.50 -23.56 -18.47
N GLN A 17 7.26 -23.66 -17.95
CA GLN A 17 6.52 -22.48 -17.53
C GLN A 17 6.81 -22.22 -16.06
N THR A 18 7.99 -21.65 -15.79
CA THR A 18 8.15 -20.89 -14.55
C THR A 18 7.08 -19.80 -14.61
N ASN A 19 6.00 -19.97 -13.84
CA ASN A 19 5.16 -18.84 -13.46
C ASN A 19 6.11 -17.85 -12.78
N THR A 20 6.69 -16.93 -13.54
CA THR A 20 7.05 -15.62 -13.01
C THR A 20 5.73 -15.04 -12.54
N ASP A 21 5.41 -15.29 -11.27
CA ASP A 21 4.27 -14.69 -10.62
C ASP A 21 4.39 -13.18 -10.86
N LEU A 22 3.44 -12.64 -11.64
CA LEU A 22 3.49 -11.26 -12.08
C LEU A 22 3.33 -10.39 -10.82
N VAL A 23 4.43 -9.79 -10.38
CA VAL A 23 4.41 -8.79 -9.30
C VAL A 23 3.97 -7.48 -9.92
N THR A 24 2.91 -6.89 -9.40
CA THR A 24 2.43 -5.55 -9.83
C THR A 24 2.50 -4.60 -8.65
N VAL A 25 3.01 -3.39 -8.88
CA VAL A 25 3.04 -2.32 -7.88
C VAL A 25 2.05 -1.23 -8.29
N LYS A 26 1.07 -0.95 -7.43
CA LYS A 26 0.10 0.13 -7.65
C LYS A 26 0.32 1.24 -6.63
N THR A 27 0.49 2.45 -7.12
CA THR A 27 0.59 3.66 -6.31
C THR A 27 -0.68 4.47 -6.41
N TYR A 28 -1.23 4.83 -5.26
CA TYR A 28 -2.43 5.64 -5.11
C TYR A 28 -2.10 6.94 -4.40
N LYS A 29 -2.80 8.02 -4.74
CA LYS A 29 -2.62 9.38 -4.18
C LYS A 29 -3.93 9.92 -3.64
N PHE A 30 -3.88 10.50 -2.44
CA PHE A 30 -4.94 11.31 -1.85
C PHE A 30 -4.44 12.74 -1.70
N GLU A 31 -5.22 13.72 -2.17
CA GLU A 31 -4.92 15.14 -1.98
C GLU A 31 -5.75 15.66 -0.81
N HIS A 32 -5.10 16.28 0.16
CA HIS A 32 -5.79 16.87 1.30
C HIS A 32 -6.59 18.10 0.85
N ALA A 33 -7.81 18.26 1.38
CA ALA A 33 -8.60 19.47 1.18
C ALA A 33 -8.06 20.58 2.10
N SER A 34 -7.00 21.29 1.67
CA SER A 34 -6.47 22.45 2.39
C SER A 34 -6.81 23.75 1.64
N ASN A 35 -6.88 24.86 2.40
CA ASN A 35 -7.07 26.20 1.84
C ASN A 35 -5.74 26.89 1.50
N GLU A 36 -4.60 26.18 1.59
CA GLU A 36 -3.27 26.73 1.33
C GLU A 36 -2.75 26.36 -0.07
N SER A 37 -1.85 27.18 -0.61
CA SER A 37 -1.35 27.10 -2.00
C SER A 37 -0.64 25.79 -2.38
N LYS A 38 -0.30 24.94 -1.40
CA LYS A 38 0.20 23.58 -1.60
C LYS A 38 -0.64 22.63 -0.76
N ASN A 39 -1.57 21.92 -1.39
CA ASN A 39 -2.26 20.82 -0.74
C ASN A 39 -1.27 19.67 -0.58
N PRO A 40 -0.90 19.29 0.66
CA PRO A 40 -0.09 18.11 0.85
C PRO A 40 -0.86 16.89 0.31
N ALA A 41 -0.14 15.83 -0.02
CA ALA A 41 -0.71 14.60 -0.54
C ALA A 41 -0.17 13.38 0.19
N ASP A 42 -1.05 12.44 0.47
CA ASP A 42 -0.69 11.14 1.01
C ASP A 42 -0.65 10.12 -0.13
N TYR A 43 0.23 9.13 0.02
CA TYR A 43 0.39 8.06 -0.97
C TYR A 43 0.29 6.70 -0.31
N ILE A 44 -0.26 5.74 -1.05
CA ILE A 44 -0.25 4.32 -0.69
C ILE A 44 0.36 3.55 -1.85
N GLU A 45 1.40 2.79 -1.59
CA GLU A 45 1.95 1.81 -2.50
C GLU A 45 1.52 0.41 -2.06
N LEU A 46 0.89 -0.36 -2.95
CA LEU A 46 0.48 -1.73 -2.73
C LEU A 46 1.21 -2.64 -3.73
N VAL A 47 1.81 -3.72 -3.22
CA VAL A 47 2.44 -4.76 -4.02
C VAL A 47 1.50 -5.94 -4.10
N PHE A 48 1.19 -6.35 -5.32
CA PHE A 48 0.33 -7.48 -5.64
C PHE A 48 1.17 -8.62 -6.21
N GLU A 49 0.92 -9.83 -5.74
CA GLU A 49 1.32 -11.05 -6.42
C GLU A 49 0.03 -11.69 -6.96
N LYS A 50 -0.07 -11.77 -8.30
CA LYS A 50 -1.35 -12.05 -8.98
C LYS A 50 -2.39 -10.99 -8.57
N ASP A 51 -3.39 -11.39 -7.80
CA ASP A 51 -4.48 -10.52 -7.34
C ASP A 51 -4.47 -10.28 -5.83
N SER A 52 -3.45 -10.78 -5.12
CA SER A 52 -3.35 -10.69 -3.66
C SER A 52 -2.34 -9.65 -3.24
N ILE A 53 -2.73 -8.78 -2.29
CA ILE A 53 -1.82 -7.80 -1.69
C ILE A 53 -0.87 -8.54 -0.74
N VAL A 54 0.43 -8.45 -1.01
CA VAL A 54 1.47 -9.09 -0.18
C VAL A 54 2.22 -8.09 0.68
N LYS A 55 2.23 -6.82 0.28
CA LYS A 55 2.93 -5.75 0.99
C LYS A 55 2.29 -4.41 0.67
N GLY A 56 2.43 -3.46 1.59
CA GLY A 56 2.12 -2.08 1.30
C GLY A 56 2.90 -1.11 2.16
N ARG A 57 2.91 0.14 1.73
CA ARG A 57 3.54 1.25 2.41
C ARG A 57 2.69 2.49 2.28
N TYR A 58 2.59 3.23 3.39
CA TYR A 58 1.93 4.53 3.44
C TYR A 58 2.99 5.63 3.53
N TYR A 59 2.77 6.71 2.79
CA TYR A 59 3.57 7.92 2.82
C TYR A 59 2.64 9.06 3.24
N GLY A 60 2.77 9.49 4.50
CA GLY A 60 1.92 10.52 5.08
C GLY A 60 2.61 11.87 5.07
N ASN A 61 1.86 12.91 4.67
CA ASN A 61 2.29 14.30 4.66
C ASN A 61 1.15 15.14 5.26
N GLU A 62 1.19 15.38 6.56
CA GLU A 62 0.15 16.14 7.27
C GLU A 62 0.80 17.22 8.14
N ASN A 63 0.48 18.49 7.91
CA ASN A 63 0.85 19.63 8.78
C ASN A 63 2.30 19.59 9.34
N ASN A 64 3.30 19.74 8.46
CA ASN A 64 4.75 19.69 8.78
C ASN A 64 5.24 18.33 9.34
N ILE A 65 4.42 17.28 9.31
CA ILE A 65 4.80 15.93 9.70
C ILE A 65 4.82 15.06 8.45
N HIS A 66 6.00 14.52 8.15
CA HIS A 66 6.23 13.67 7.00
C HIS A 66 6.77 12.32 7.46
N TYR A 67 6.18 11.23 6.97
CA TYR A 67 6.58 9.89 7.39
C TYR A 67 6.29 8.81 6.36
N VAL A 68 7.02 7.72 6.53
CA VAL A 68 6.84 6.46 5.82
C VAL A 68 6.56 5.36 6.84
N THR A 69 5.59 4.50 6.56
CA THR A 69 5.18 3.42 7.47
C THR A 69 4.76 2.18 6.67
N ASP A 70 5.05 1.00 7.19
CA ASP A 70 4.63 -0.26 6.58
C ASP A 70 3.16 -0.53 6.92
N LEU A 71 2.45 -1.22 6.01
CA LEU A 71 1.08 -1.65 6.23
C LEU A 71 1.04 -3.07 6.80
N LYS A 72 0.34 -3.24 7.92
CA LYS A 72 -0.03 -4.55 8.46
C LYS A 72 -1.48 -4.85 8.10
N PHE A 73 -1.70 -5.73 7.14
CA PHE A 73 -3.03 -6.12 6.69
C PHE A 73 -3.73 -7.05 7.67
N ASP A 74 -5.03 -6.88 7.83
CA ASP A 74 -5.87 -7.80 8.58
C ASP A 74 -6.09 -9.11 7.81
N LYS A 75 -6.21 -10.22 8.54
CA LYS A 75 -6.41 -11.57 7.96
C LYS A 75 -7.73 -11.73 7.18
N TYR A 76 -8.64 -10.77 7.31
CA TYR A 76 -9.99 -10.83 6.76
C TYR A 76 -10.17 -9.98 5.50
N ASN A 77 -9.09 -9.52 4.87
CA ASN A 77 -9.18 -8.82 3.59
C ASN A 77 -9.76 -9.75 2.52
N GLN A 78 -10.85 -9.32 1.91
CA GLN A 78 -11.49 -9.99 0.78
C GLN A 78 -11.09 -9.30 -0.52
N LYS A 79 -11.52 -9.84 -1.67
CA LYS A 79 -11.15 -9.31 -3.00
C LYS A 79 -11.35 -7.79 -3.13
N ASP A 80 -12.45 -7.27 -2.58
CA ASP A 80 -12.84 -5.87 -2.73
C ASP A 80 -12.77 -5.08 -1.42
N THR A 81 -12.34 -5.71 -0.31
CA THR A 81 -12.23 -5.05 1.00
C THR A 81 -10.79 -4.99 1.46
N LEU A 82 -10.43 -3.87 2.08
CA LEU A 82 -9.08 -3.62 2.53
C LEU A 82 -9.10 -3.04 3.94
N SER A 83 -8.42 -3.70 4.86
CA SER A 83 -8.19 -3.24 6.23
C SER A 83 -6.72 -3.44 6.61
N PHE A 84 -6.12 -2.41 7.21
CA PHE A 84 -4.74 -2.44 7.68
C PHE A 84 -4.46 -1.43 8.79
N THR A 85 -3.40 -1.70 9.53
CA THR A 85 -2.83 -0.81 10.53
C THR A 85 -1.46 -0.30 10.06
N LEU A 86 -1.18 0.98 10.31
CA LEU A 86 0.15 1.57 10.08
C LEU A 86 1.14 1.14 11.17
N ILE A 87 2.33 0.65 10.79
CA ILE A 87 3.39 0.20 11.71
C ILE A 87 4.80 0.64 11.26
N ASN A 88 5.81 0.55 12.13
CA ASN A 88 7.21 0.86 11.79
C ASN A 88 7.43 2.27 11.20
N TYR A 89 6.89 3.30 11.85
CA TYR A 89 7.00 4.68 11.40
C TYR A 89 8.45 5.16 11.28
N LYS A 90 8.76 5.83 10.17
CA LYS A 90 10.02 6.53 9.92
C LYS A 90 9.71 7.95 9.48
N TYR A 91 10.20 8.93 10.22
CA TYR A 91 9.89 10.33 10.00
C TYR A 91 10.97 11.05 9.20
N SER A 92 10.56 12.13 8.54
CA SER A 92 11.39 12.96 7.67
C SER A 92 11.04 14.44 7.87
N TYR A 93 12.00 15.32 7.59
CA TYR A 93 11.72 16.76 7.46
C TYR A 93 11.16 17.12 6.07
N ASP A 94 11.51 16.32 5.06
CA ASP A 94 11.02 16.50 3.69
C ASP A 94 9.76 15.66 3.44
N GLU A 95 8.93 16.12 2.51
CA GLU A 95 7.77 15.38 2.02
C GLU A 95 8.16 13.94 1.61
N SER A 96 7.35 13.00 2.08
CA SER A 96 7.52 11.59 1.79
C SER A 96 6.70 11.19 0.57
N THR A 97 7.36 10.68 -0.47
CA THR A 97 6.69 10.16 -1.67
C THR A 97 7.32 8.82 -2.10
N PRO A 98 6.62 7.98 -2.88
CA PRO A 98 7.18 6.76 -3.43
C PRO A 98 8.20 6.99 -4.55
N PHE A 99 8.35 8.23 -5.05
CA PHE A 99 9.15 8.53 -6.25
C PHE A 99 10.57 8.98 -5.93
N HIS A 100 10.85 9.34 -4.69
CA HIS A 100 12.17 9.74 -4.25
C HIS A 100 12.53 9.08 -2.93
N LYS A 101 13.82 8.81 -2.75
CA LYS A 101 14.31 8.29 -1.49
C LYS A 101 14.25 9.39 -0.43
N VAL A 102 13.57 9.10 0.67
CA VAL A 102 13.44 10.00 1.82
C VAL A 102 14.58 9.73 2.80
N ASN A 103 15.20 10.79 3.32
CA ASN A 103 16.18 10.69 4.40
C ASN A 103 15.44 10.68 5.74
N TYR A 104 15.59 9.59 6.48
CA TYR A 104 14.92 9.43 7.77
C TYR A 104 15.75 10.03 8.89
N ASN A 105 15.09 10.79 9.75
CA ASN A 105 15.70 11.28 10.97
C ASN A 105 15.29 10.36 12.11
N ASN A 106 16.22 10.09 13.04
CA ASN A 106 15.89 9.55 14.35
C ASN A 106 15.22 10.66 15.16
N THR A 107 14.01 11.06 14.77
CA THR A 107 13.21 11.93 15.62
C THR A 107 12.74 11.09 16.80
N GLU A 108 12.96 11.64 18.00
CA GLU A 108 12.26 11.22 19.22
C GLU A 108 10.78 11.05 18.88
N LYS A 109 10.22 9.88 19.19
CA LYS A 109 8.82 9.49 18.98
C LYS A 109 7.93 10.72 18.93
N LEU A 110 7.58 11.17 17.71
CA LEU A 110 6.53 12.18 17.56
C LEU A 110 5.33 11.59 18.29
N ARG A 111 4.80 12.36 19.26
CA ARG A 111 3.82 12.04 20.34
C ARG A 111 2.61 11.14 20.00
N TYR A 112 2.49 10.67 18.77
CA TYR A 112 1.52 9.72 18.26
C TYR A 112 1.96 8.27 18.49
N GLU A 113 2.48 7.95 19.67
CA GLU A 113 2.45 6.56 20.15
C GLU A 113 0.99 6.17 20.40
N ILE A 114 0.28 5.91 19.31
CA ILE A 114 -0.93 5.13 19.35
C ILE A 114 -0.40 3.72 19.52
N ASP A 115 -0.41 3.19 20.74
CA ASP A 115 0.01 1.80 21.04
C ASP A 115 -0.69 0.76 20.13
N ASN A 116 -1.78 1.17 19.47
CA ASN A 116 -2.59 0.38 18.54
C ASN A 116 -2.47 0.81 17.05
N GLY A 117 -1.61 1.77 16.70
CA GLY A 117 -1.46 2.32 15.35
C GLY A 117 -2.69 3.08 14.82
N VAL A 118 -2.55 3.69 13.64
CA VAL A 118 -3.70 4.24 12.90
C VAL A 118 -4.30 3.12 12.03
N ASN A 119 -5.60 2.91 12.14
CA ASN A 119 -6.32 1.90 11.38
C ASN A 119 -7.02 2.50 10.17
N PHE A 120 -6.98 1.77 9.06
CA PHE A 120 -7.70 2.08 7.84
C PHE A 120 -8.56 0.89 7.46
N SER A 121 -9.79 1.16 7.03
CA SER A 121 -10.66 0.13 6.46
C SER A 121 -11.50 0.70 5.33
N GLY A 122 -11.82 -0.13 4.33
CA GLY A 122 -12.63 0.33 3.21
C GLY A 122 -12.64 -0.61 2.02
N ILE A 123 -12.82 -0.02 0.84
CA ILE A 123 -13.03 -0.73 -0.42
C ILE A 123 -11.87 -0.44 -1.37
N ILE A 124 -11.38 -1.49 -2.03
CA ILE A 124 -10.41 -1.43 -3.11
C ILE A 124 -11.08 -1.71 -4.46
N SER A 125 -10.67 -0.97 -5.48
CA SER A 125 -11.01 -1.21 -6.88
C SER A 125 -9.74 -1.06 -7.72
N GLU A 126 -9.82 -1.41 -9.01
CA GLU A 126 -8.68 -1.26 -9.93
C GLU A 126 -8.08 0.14 -9.94
N LYS A 127 -8.91 1.18 -9.77
CA LYS A 127 -8.51 2.58 -9.92
C LYS A 127 -8.46 3.38 -8.62
N LYS A 128 -9.09 2.89 -7.53
CA LYS A 128 -9.29 3.69 -6.32
C LYS A 128 -9.25 2.87 -5.05
N LEU A 129 -8.79 3.50 -3.96
CA LEU A 129 -8.99 3.06 -2.59
C LEU A 129 -9.92 4.06 -1.90
N SER A 130 -11.09 3.60 -1.44
CA SER A 130 -11.98 4.40 -0.59
C SER A 130 -11.82 3.92 0.84
N LEU A 131 -11.03 4.66 1.64
CA LEU A 131 -10.65 4.25 2.99
C LEU A 131 -11.26 5.19 4.03
N TYR A 132 -11.60 4.63 5.18
CA TYR A 132 -11.92 5.34 6.41
C TYR A 132 -10.72 5.24 7.34
N ARG A 133 -10.17 6.39 7.72
CA ARG A 133 -9.11 6.50 8.73
C ARG A 133 -9.74 6.61 10.11
N VAL A 134 -9.35 5.75 11.05
CA VAL A 134 -9.88 5.73 12.42
C VAL A 134 -8.78 6.09 13.42
N PHE A 135 -9.02 7.13 14.21
CA PHE A 135 -8.19 7.49 15.36
C PHE A 135 -8.89 7.05 16.66
N TRP A 136 -8.24 6.16 17.42
CA TRP A 136 -8.81 5.65 18.67
C TRP A 136 -8.97 6.70 19.78
N TYR A 137 -8.22 7.81 19.72
CA TYR A 137 -8.12 8.80 20.81
C TYR A 137 -8.89 10.11 20.56
N TYR A 138 -9.34 10.35 19.33
CA TYR A 138 -10.18 11.50 18.96
C TYR A 138 -11.57 11.02 18.56
N ASP A 139 -12.38 10.71 19.58
CA ASP A 139 -13.85 10.67 19.53
C ASP A 139 -14.46 10.13 18.22
N SER A 140 -13.94 8.99 17.72
CA SER A 140 -14.42 8.33 16.50
C SER A 140 -14.49 9.25 15.25
N ARG A 141 -13.54 10.17 15.07
CA ARG A 141 -13.42 10.90 13.80
C ARG A 141 -13.05 9.92 12.68
N PHE A 142 -13.97 9.73 11.75
CA PHE A 142 -13.75 9.00 10.51
C PHE A 142 -13.44 9.97 9.38
N ASP A 143 -12.18 10.04 8.95
CA ASP A 143 -11.86 10.75 7.72
C ASP A 143 -12.06 9.80 6.54
N ARG A 144 -13.00 10.13 5.65
CA ARG A 144 -13.16 9.41 4.38
C ARG A 144 -12.13 9.93 3.38
N MET A 145 -11.20 9.06 3.00
CA MET A 145 -10.10 9.36 2.09
C MET A 145 -10.28 8.56 0.81
N THR A 146 -10.31 9.23 -0.35
CA THR A 146 -10.39 8.58 -1.66
C THR A 146 -9.05 8.73 -2.37
N PHE A 147 -8.26 7.65 -2.38
CA PHE A 147 -7.01 7.61 -3.11
C PHE A 147 -7.28 7.18 -4.54
N ASN A 148 -6.74 7.91 -5.52
CA ASN A 148 -6.81 7.57 -6.94
C ASN A 148 -5.49 6.97 -7.39
N ILE A 149 -5.53 5.94 -8.24
CA ILE A 149 -4.33 5.35 -8.81
C ILE A 149 -3.61 6.40 -9.68
N ILE A 150 -2.29 6.47 -9.53
CA ILE A 150 -1.43 7.36 -10.32
C ILE A 150 -0.33 6.59 -11.08
N LYS A 151 -0.07 5.34 -10.68
CA LYS A 151 0.95 4.50 -11.30
C LYS A 151 0.63 3.01 -11.07
N ALA A 152 0.78 2.19 -12.11
CA ALA A 152 0.68 0.74 -12.06
C ALA A 152 1.75 0.14 -12.98
N GLU A 153 2.67 -0.65 -12.42
CA GLU A 153 3.78 -1.30 -13.12
C GLU A 153 3.93 -2.75 -12.72
#